data_AF-A0A496ZEG4-F1
#
_entry.id   AF-A0A496ZEG4-F1
#
_cell.length_a   1.000
_cell.length_b   1.000
_cell.length_c   1.000
_cell.angle_alpha   90.00
_cell.angle_beta   90.00
_cell.angle_gamma   90.00
#
_symmetry.space_group_name_H-M   'P 1'
#
loop_
_entity.id
_entity.type
_entity.pdbx_description
1 polymer ?
#
loop_
_entity_poly.entity_id
_entity_poly.type
_entity_poly.pdbx_seq_one_letter_code
_entity_poly.pdbx_strand_id
1 'polypeptide(L)'
;MNDSIKKRLRLSNILAVLAMVLLLGTYTLKPLFEYRDPTAMDEEDAIEENESFQPFAFLIPDGTEFYAPSSAHLKSLMGEKIWDYFPTGLYAYLIGYKTMPVWRVSLEAPQYPKAAFPDGIPVFFNLTDWSGKVNEMNTINHYIGMDPMEVGAIFLRQIVPFVYLLFFIMLVIYFFYKGPGWWLLGIIPAFLPWYYLLFYSKWLYWFGHNLHPYGAFKIKPFMPTVFGDGKVAQFTTHSYPTIGFYFLLGVFILLILSVLIRRKALKDAASTT
;
A
#
# COMPACT_ATOMS: atom_id res chain seq x y z
N MET A 1 -17.78 31.60 24.30
CA MET A 1 -17.73 30.15 23.98
C MET A 1 -17.51 29.34 25.26
N ASN A 2 -18.45 28.45 25.59
CA ASN A 2 -18.45 27.59 26.77
C ASN A 2 -17.17 26.73 26.89
N ASP A 3 -16.65 26.53 28.10
CA ASP A 3 -15.45 25.72 28.40
C ASP A 3 -15.57 24.28 27.88
N SER A 4 -16.78 23.69 27.97
CA SER A 4 -17.06 22.37 27.40
C SER A 4 -16.86 22.31 25.88
N ILE A 5 -17.19 23.38 25.15
CA ILE A 5 -16.99 23.46 23.70
C ILE A 5 -15.49 23.59 23.38
N LYS A 6 -14.75 24.42 24.14
CA LYS A 6 -13.29 24.55 24.00
C LYS A 6 -12.58 23.21 24.20
N LYS A 7 -12.96 22.44 25.23
CA LYS A 7 -12.41 21.10 25.50
C LYS A 7 -12.63 20.13 24.34
N ARG A 8 -13.84 20.09 23.77
CA ARG A 8 -14.17 19.23 22.63
C ARG A 8 -13.39 19.60 21.36
N LEU A 9 -13.21 20.88 21.07
CA LEU A 9 -12.39 21.32 19.95
C LEU A 9 -10.91 20.95 20.13
N ARG A 10 -10.37 21.09 21.34
CA ARG A 10 -9.00 20.63 21.66
C ARG A 10 -8.86 19.12 21.46
N LEU A 11 -9.82 18.33 21.92
CA LEU A 11 -9.81 16.88 21.74
C LEU A 11 -9.82 16.49 20.26
N SER A 12 -10.68 17.11 19.45
CA SER A 12 -10.68 16.88 18.00
C SER A 12 -9.32 17.18 17.37
N ASN A 13 -8.67 18.29 17.75
CA ASN A 13 -7.34 18.62 17.23
C ASN A 13 -6.30 17.59 17.67
N ILE A 14 -6.31 17.13 18.92
CA ILE A 14 -5.39 16.08 19.40
C ILE A 14 -5.56 14.79 18.58
N LEU A 15 -6.81 14.35 18.35
CA LEU A 15 -7.08 13.16 17.54
C LEU A 15 -6.59 13.33 16.10
N ALA A 16 -6.77 14.51 15.49
CA ALA A 16 -6.27 14.79 14.15
C ALA A 16 -4.73 14.81 14.08
N VAL A 17 -4.05 15.33 15.11
CA VAL A 17 -2.58 15.27 15.20
C VAL A 17 -2.09 13.84 15.32
N LEU A 18 -2.71 13.02 16.19
CA LEU A 18 -2.37 11.61 16.33
C LEU A 18 -2.59 10.85 15.01
N ALA A 19 -3.68 11.12 14.30
CA ALA A 19 -3.92 10.54 12.99
C ALA A 19 -2.86 10.95 11.95
N MET A 20 -2.45 12.22 11.96
CA MET A 20 -1.41 12.72 11.05
C MET A 20 -0.05 12.08 11.35
N VAL A 21 0.29 11.86 12.62
CA VAL A 21 1.50 11.11 13.02
C VAL A 21 1.43 9.66 12.57
N LEU A 22 0.29 8.97 12.76
CA LEU A 22 0.12 7.59 12.28
C LEU A 22 0.20 7.50 10.75
N LEU A 23 -0.38 8.46 10.02
CA LEU A 23 -0.31 8.53 8.56
C LEU A 23 1.13 8.74 8.08
N LEU A 24 1.91 9.61 8.74
CA LEU A 24 3.34 9.72 8.44
C LEU A 24 4.09 8.43 8.79
N GLY A 25 3.67 7.74 9.86
CA GLY A 25 4.20 6.43 10.24
C GLY A 25 4.02 5.38 9.14
N THR A 26 2.84 5.28 8.51
CA THR A 26 2.59 4.33 7.41
C THR A 26 3.49 4.56 6.20
N TYR A 27 4.00 5.78 6.05
CA TYR A 27 4.85 6.18 4.94
C TYR A 27 6.35 6.03 5.22
N THR A 28 6.76 5.94 6.49
CA THR A 28 8.17 6.05 6.90
C THR A 28 8.69 4.90 7.74
N LEU A 29 7.83 4.08 8.35
CA LEU A 29 8.28 3.06 9.30
C LEU A 29 8.55 1.68 8.69
N LYS A 30 8.64 1.55 7.35
CA LYS A 30 8.96 0.26 6.69
C LYS A 30 10.13 -0.50 7.32
N PRO A 31 11.28 0.13 7.65
CA PRO A 31 12.42 -0.60 8.21
C PRO A 31 12.14 -1.34 9.53
N LEU A 32 11.11 -0.94 10.29
CA LEU A 32 10.72 -1.63 11.53
C LEU A 32 9.89 -2.90 11.27
N PHE A 33 9.38 -3.06 10.05
CA PHE A 33 8.42 -4.09 9.67
C PHE A 33 8.81 -4.78 8.35
N GLU A 34 10.07 -4.64 7.95
CA GLU A 34 10.59 -5.26 6.74
C GLU A 34 10.63 -6.78 6.94
N TYR A 35 10.12 -7.50 5.94
CA TYR A 35 10.21 -8.95 5.96
C TYR A 35 11.66 -9.35 5.80
N ARG A 36 12.13 -10.22 6.69
CA ARG A 36 13.43 -10.88 6.60
C ARG A 36 13.18 -12.37 6.45
N ASP A 37 13.73 -12.98 5.41
CA ASP A 37 13.65 -14.41 5.17
C ASP A 37 14.31 -15.17 6.34
N PRO A 38 13.55 -15.97 7.10
CA PRO A 38 14.11 -16.71 8.23
C PRO A 38 15.06 -17.85 7.82
N THR A 39 15.10 -18.18 6.53
CA THR A 39 15.90 -19.27 5.96
C THR A 39 17.11 -18.78 5.15
N ALA A 40 17.30 -17.46 5.04
CA ALA A 40 18.47 -16.90 4.37
C ALA A 40 19.77 -17.33 5.08
N MET A 41 20.79 -17.66 4.28
CA MET A 41 22.10 -18.08 4.80
C MET A 41 22.88 -16.92 5.41
N ASP A 42 22.76 -15.73 4.81
CA ASP A 42 23.42 -14.50 5.23
C ASP A 42 22.41 -13.35 5.43
N GLU A 43 22.76 -12.36 6.26
CA GLU A 43 21.90 -11.20 6.54
C GLU A 43 21.63 -10.33 5.31
N GLU A 44 22.55 -10.32 4.35
CA GLU A 44 22.42 -9.59 3.08
C GLU A 44 21.35 -10.23 2.18
N ASP A 45 21.25 -11.56 2.18
CA ASP A 45 20.26 -12.31 1.40
C ASP A 45 18.89 -12.41 2.08
N ALA A 46 18.79 -11.93 3.33
CA ALA A 46 17.54 -11.99 4.10
C ALA A 46 16.47 -11.05 3.52
N ILE A 47 16.85 -10.05 2.73
CA ILE A 47 15.93 -9.10 2.12
C ILE A 47 16.15 -9.13 0.61
N GLU A 48 15.15 -9.61 -0.12
CA GLU A 48 15.17 -9.63 -1.57
C GLU A 48 15.16 -8.20 -2.14
N GLU A 49 15.92 -8.00 -3.22
CA GLU A 49 15.96 -6.73 -3.92
C GLU A 49 14.59 -6.36 -4.49
N ASN A 50 14.22 -5.09 -4.36
CA ASN A 50 12.90 -4.62 -4.72
C ASN A 50 12.88 -4.02 -6.13
N GLU A 51 12.75 -4.87 -7.13
CA GLU A 51 12.69 -4.46 -8.54
C GLU A 51 11.38 -3.74 -8.90
N SER A 52 10.38 -3.84 -8.02
CA SER A 52 9.04 -3.35 -8.31
C SER A 52 8.87 -1.84 -8.17
N PHE A 53 9.76 -1.14 -7.46
CA PHE A 53 9.62 0.29 -7.17
C PHE A 53 9.94 1.14 -8.39
N GLN A 54 8.91 1.76 -8.99
CA GLN A 54 9.04 2.53 -10.23
C GLN A 54 8.44 3.94 -10.05
N PRO A 55 9.15 4.89 -9.41
CA PRO A 55 8.66 6.26 -9.25
C PRO A 55 8.62 7.00 -10.60
N PHE A 56 8.09 8.23 -10.63
CA PHE A 56 8.19 9.04 -11.85
C PHE A 56 9.64 9.32 -12.20
N ALA A 57 9.96 9.30 -13.50
CA ALA A 57 11.33 9.45 -14.01
C ALA A 57 12.05 10.73 -13.52
N PHE A 58 11.33 11.83 -13.27
CA PHE A 58 11.93 13.06 -12.75
C PHE A 58 12.38 12.99 -11.28
N LEU A 59 12.01 11.92 -10.56
CA LEU A 59 12.45 11.61 -9.20
C LEU A 59 13.64 10.63 -9.18
N ILE A 60 14.15 10.27 -10.35
CA ILE A 60 15.24 9.31 -10.51
C ILE A 60 16.50 10.11 -10.86
N PRO A 61 17.65 9.86 -10.18
CA PRO A 61 18.90 10.51 -10.52
C PRO A 61 19.33 10.27 -11.97
N ASP A 62 20.00 11.26 -12.55
CA ASP A 62 20.59 11.11 -13.88
C ASP A 62 21.65 9.99 -13.87
N GLY A 63 21.64 9.15 -14.91
CA GLY A 63 22.57 8.03 -15.05
C GLY A 63 22.16 6.73 -14.35
N THR A 64 20.99 6.67 -13.70
CA THR A 64 20.44 5.41 -13.19
C THR A 64 20.23 4.41 -14.34
N GLU A 65 20.64 3.17 -14.11
CA GLU A 65 20.49 2.10 -15.09
C GLU A 65 19.00 1.75 -15.31
N PHE A 66 18.69 1.29 -16.52
CA PHE A 66 17.35 0.85 -16.87
C PHE A 66 17.42 -0.24 -17.93
N TYR A 67 16.41 -1.09 -17.95
CA TYR A 67 16.22 -2.10 -18.98
C TYR A 67 14.83 -1.94 -19.62
N ALA A 68 14.67 -2.55 -20.80
CA ALA A 68 13.38 -2.56 -21.48
C ALA A 68 12.58 -3.81 -21.07
N PRO A 69 11.25 -3.71 -20.87
CA PRO A 69 10.43 -4.88 -20.66
C PRO A 69 10.55 -5.88 -21.81
N SER A 70 10.48 -7.17 -21.48
CA SER A 70 10.76 -8.27 -22.41
C SER A 70 9.78 -8.42 -23.57
N SER A 71 8.58 -7.82 -23.48
CA SER A 71 7.54 -7.93 -24.51
C SER A 71 6.80 -6.61 -24.76
N ALA A 72 6.23 -6.47 -25.96
CA ALA A 72 5.40 -5.32 -26.31
C ALA A 72 4.16 -5.17 -25.40
N HIS A 73 3.65 -6.29 -24.89
CA HIS A 73 2.57 -6.29 -23.91
C HIS A 73 3.01 -5.65 -22.58
N LEU A 74 4.15 -6.06 -22.04
CA LEU A 74 4.67 -5.47 -20.79
C LEU A 74 5.04 -3.99 -20.99
N LYS A 75 5.56 -3.62 -22.15
CA LYS A 75 5.81 -2.21 -22.50
C LYS A 75 4.56 -1.35 -22.47
N SER A 76 3.41 -1.88 -22.90
CA SER A 76 2.16 -1.10 -22.87
C SER A 76 1.63 -0.88 -21.46
N LEU A 77 2.00 -1.74 -20.50
CA LEU A 77 1.56 -1.65 -19.11
C LEU A 77 2.56 -0.88 -18.22
N MET A 78 3.86 -1.04 -18.47
CA MET A 78 4.94 -0.54 -17.60
C MET A 78 5.73 0.63 -18.21
N GLY A 79 5.56 0.89 -19.51
CA GLY A 79 6.37 1.85 -20.27
C GLY A 79 7.60 1.21 -20.91
N GLU A 80 8.40 2.03 -21.60
CA GLU A 80 9.58 1.55 -22.35
C GLU A 80 10.80 1.26 -21.47
N LYS A 81 10.82 1.76 -20.24
CA LYS A 81 11.97 1.69 -19.33
C LYS A 81 11.52 1.26 -17.94
N ILE A 82 12.17 0.24 -17.42
CA ILE A 82 12.12 -0.16 -16.01
C ILE A 82 13.45 0.24 -15.39
N TRP A 83 13.38 1.04 -14.34
CA TRP A 83 14.56 1.59 -13.69
C TRP A 83 15.09 0.61 -12.65
N ASP A 84 16.40 0.41 -12.67
CA ASP A 84 17.11 -0.33 -11.65
C ASP A 84 17.49 0.63 -10.52
N TYR A 85 16.50 0.96 -9.68
CA TYR A 85 16.60 2.07 -8.74
C TYR A 85 16.20 1.70 -7.31
N PHE A 86 17.21 1.62 -6.44
CA PHE A 86 17.07 1.32 -5.01
C PHE A 86 17.48 2.54 -4.17
N PRO A 87 16.58 3.52 -3.96
CA PRO A 87 16.93 4.72 -3.22
C PRO A 87 17.26 4.41 -1.76
N THR A 88 18.30 5.07 -1.24
CA THR A 88 18.73 4.98 0.16
C THR A 88 18.65 6.34 0.86
N GLY A 89 18.81 6.33 2.19
CA GLY A 89 18.82 7.55 3.00
C GLY A 89 17.50 8.32 3.01
N LEU A 90 17.56 9.62 3.31
CA LEU A 90 16.38 10.48 3.47
C LEU A 90 15.52 10.56 2.19
N TYR A 91 16.17 10.54 1.02
CA TYR A 91 15.47 10.67 -0.26
C TYR A 91 14.51 9.51 -0.52
N ALA A 92 14.87 8.29 -0.11
CA ALA A 92 14.00 7.12 -0.19
C ALA A 92 12.66 7.31 0.52
N TYR A 93 12.66 8.03 1.66
CA TYR A 93 11.44 8.37 2.36
C TYR A 93 10.61 9.38 1.58
N LEU A 94 11.24 10.42 1.02
CA LEU A 94 10.54 11.49 0.28
C LEU A 94 9.79 10.97 -0.95
N ILE A 95 10.34 9.99 -1.65
CA ILE A 95 9.75 9.41 -2.86
C ILE A 95 8.93 8.13 -2.59
N GLY A 96 8.81 7.74 -1.32
CA GLY A 96 7.88 6.70 -0.88
C GLY A 96 8.40 5.27 -0.86
N TYR A 97 9.69 5.02 -1.12
CA TYR A 97 10.26 3.67 -1.11
C TYR A 97 10.16 2.95 0.25
N LYS A 98 9.95 3.69 1.33
CA LYS A 98 9.87 3.19 2.71
C LYS A 98 8.44 3.14 3.27
N THR A 99 7.44 2.91 2.40
CA THR A 99 6.06 2.67 2.86
C THR A 99 5.91 1.31 3.54
N MET A 100 5.17 1.27 4.65
CA MET A 100 4.96 0.05 5.42
C MET A 100 4.20 -1.01 4.63
N PRO A 101 4.44 -2.32 4.91
CA PRO A 101 3.60 -3.37 4.37
C PRO A 101 2.17 -3.23 4.90
N VAL A 102 1.22 -3.14 3.98
CA VAL A 102 -0.21 -2.97 4.25
C VAL A 102 -0.94 -4.31 4.20
N TRP A 103 -0.53 -5.23 3.33
CA TRP A 103 -1.16 -6.54 3.21
C TRP A 103 -0.13 -7.61 2.95
N ARG A 104 -0.41 -8.84 3.39
CA ARG A 104 0.40 -10.02 3.11
C ARG A 104 -0.45 -10.98 2.29
N VAL A 105 0.12 -11.46 1.20
CA VAL A 105 -0.38 -12.59 0.44
C VAL A 105 0.69 -13.66 0.47
N SER A 106 0.36 -14.86 0.90
CA SER A 106 1.24 -16.01 0.74
C SER A 106 0.57 -17.11 -0.05
N LEU A 107 1.37 -17.82 -0.84
CA LEU A 107 0.89 -18.86 -1.74
C LEU A 107 1.61 -20.17 -1.41
N GLU A 108 0.86 -21.16 -0.95
CA GLU A 108 1.35 -22.52 -0.76
C GLU A 108 1.28 -23.27 -2.09
N ALA A 109 2.43 -23.77 -2.53
CA ALA A 109 2.56 -24.54 -3.75
C ALA A 109 3.13 -25.93 -3.46
N PRO A 110 2.64 -27.00 -4.12
CA PRO A 110 3.12 -28.36 -3.85
C PRO A 110 4.63 -28.56 -4.07
N GLN A 111 5.25 -27.74 -4.92
CA GLN A 111 6.67 -27.82 -5.26
C GLN A 111 7.57 -27.14 -4.21
N TYR A 112 7.00 -26.30 -3.34
CA TYR A 112 7.75 -25.57 -2.33
C TYR A 112 7.64 -26.25 -0.96
N PRO A 113 8.75 -26.66 -0.34
CA PRO A 113 8.71 -27.45 0.90
C PRO A 113 8.25 -26.60 2.08
N LYS A 114 7.32 -27.14 2.89
CA LYS A 114 6.81 -26.49 4.11
C LYS A 114 7.90 -26.19 5.16
N ALA A 115 9.03 -26.88 5.11
CA ALA A 115 10.15 -26.61 6.00
C ALA A 115 10.79 -25.23 5.71
N ALA A 116 10.82 -24.81 4.45
CA ALA A 116 11.33 -23.48 4.05
C ALA A 116 10.21 -22.43 4.01
N PHE A 117 9.01 -22.84 3.58
CA PHE A 117 7.85 -21.96 3.42
C PHE A 117 6.65 -22.49 4.23
N PRO A 118 6.66 -22.36 5.58
CA PRO A 118 5.63 -22.95 6.44
C PRO A 118 4.22 -22.41 6.14
N ASP A 119 4.13 -21.13 5.76
CA ASP A 119 2.89 -20.44 5.40
C ASP A 119 2.80 -20.18 3.88
N GLY A 120 3.59 -20.88 3.07
CA GLY A 120 3.77 -20.57 1.64
C GLY A 120 4.69 -19.37 1.38
N ILE A 121 4.82 -19.02 0.11
CA ILE A 121 5.73 -17.98 -0.40
C ILE A 121 5.14 -16.60 -0.08
N PRO A 122 5.72 -15.80 0.84
CA PRO A 122 5.10 -14.58 1.30
C PRO A 122 5.50 -13.37 0.45
N VAL A 123 4.51 -12.60 0.01
CA VAL A 123 4.67 -11.28 -0.58
C VAL A 123 3.90 -10.25 0.22
N PHE A 124 4.51 -9.09 0.39
CA PHE A 124 3.97 -7.96 1.12
C PHE A 124 3.67 -6.82 0.16
N PHE A 125 2.43 -6.35 0.25
CA PHE A 125 1.91 -5.24 -0.52
C PHE A 125 2.19 -3.95 0.23
N ASN A 126 3.19 -3.20 -0.23
CA ASN A 126 3.43 -1.84 0.22
C ASN A 126 2.61 -0.89 -0.67
N LEU A 127 2.57 0.41 -0.35
CA LEU A 127 1.75 1.35 -1.13
C LEU A 127 2.40 1.72 -2.47
N THR A 128 3.72 1.62 -2.55
CA THR A 128 4.53 2.06 -3.69
C THR A 128 5.23 0.92 -4.41
N ASP A 129 5.28 -0.25 -3.80
CA ASP A 129 6.18 -1.35 -4.15
C ASP A 129 5.73 -2.65 -3.50
N TRP A 130 6.45 -3.72 -3.80
CA TRP A 130 6.29 -5.06 -3.27
C TRP A 130 7.55 -5.43 -2.48
N SER A 131 7.42 -6.36 -1.54
CA SER A 131 8.57 -6.93 -0.81
C SER A 131 8.29 -8.37 -0.39
N GLY A 132 9.30 -9.09 0.07
CA GLY A 132 9.20 -10.53 0.31
C GLY A 132 9.66 -11.31 -0.92
N LYS A 133 9.09 -12.50 -1.13
CA LYS A 133 9.47 -13.46 -2.16
C LYS A 133 8.79 -13.21 -3.49
N VAL A 134 9.07 -12.04 -4.08
CA VAL A 134 8.39 -11.55 -5.28
C VAL A 134 8.79 -12.36 -6.49
N ASN A 135 10.07 -12.74 -6.63
CA ASN A 135 10.55 -13.55 -7.74
C ASN A 135 9.95 -14.95 -7.76
N GLU A 136 9.85 -15.61 -6.61
CA GLU A 136 9.21 -16.92 -6.50
C GLU A 136 7.70 -16.82 -6.75
N MET A 137 7.05 -15.74 -6.30
CA MET A 137 5.64 -15.49 -6.63
C MET A 137 5.44 -15.27 -8.13
N ASN A 138 6.31 -14.49 -8.79
CA ASN A 138 6.28 -14.28 -10.24
C ASN A 138 6.50 -15.58 -11.02
N THR A 139 7.35 -16.47 -10.51
CA THR A 139 7.53 -17.81 -11.07
C THR A 139 6.21 -18.58 -11.09
N ILE A 140 5.46 -18.56 -9.99
CA ILE A 140 4.14 -19.20 -9.91
C ILE A 140 3.12 -18.50 -10.81
N ASN A 141 3.08 -17.16 -10.79
CA ASN A 141 2.20 -16.36 -11.64
C ASN A 141 2.40 -16.73 -13.12
N HIS A 142 3.65 -16.84 -13.56
CA HIS A 142 3.99 -17.26 -14.91
C HIS A 142 3.40 -18.64 -15.27
N TYR A 143 3.50 -19.62 -14.37
CA TYR A 143 2.94 -20.96 -14.59
C TYR A 143 1.41 -20.99 -14.71
N ILE A 144 0.71 -20.05 -14.09
CA ILE A 144 -0.76 -19.93 -14.19
C ILE A 144 -1.21 -18.92 -15.24
N GLY A 145 -0.27 -18.32 -15.97
CA GLY A 145 -0.54 -17.33 -17.02
C GLY A 145 -0.88 -15.94 -16.49
N MET A 146 -0.57 -15.63 -15.23
CA MET A 146 -0.68 -14.27 -14.70
C MET A 146 0.55 -13.43 -15.08
N ASP A 147 0.32 -12.15 -15.33
CA ASP A 147 1.41 -11.17 -15.50
C ASP A 147 2.27 -11.03 -14.24
N PRO A 148 3.52 -10.57 -14.37
CA PRO A 148 4.38 -10.25 -13.23
C PRO A 148 3.76 -9.21 -12.30
N MET A 149 4.05 -9.30 -11.00
CA MET A 149 3.44 -8.44 -9.98
C MET A 149 3.76 -6.96 -10.19
N GLU A 150 4.91 -6.63 -10.75
CA GLU A 150 5.42 -5.28 -10.97
C GLU A 150 4.48 -4.47 -11.89
N VAL A 151 3.78 -5.16 -12.80
CA VAL A 151 2.75 -4.59 -13.69
C VAL A 151 1.61 -3.96 -12.89
N GLY A 152 1.34 -4.48 -11.70
CA GLY A 152 0.23 -4.05 -10.87
C GLY A 152 0.32 -2.59 -10.47
N ALA A 153 -0.71 -1.82 -10.84
CA ALA A 153 -0.98 -0.50 -10.30
C ALA A 153 0.15 0.53 -10.45
N ILE A 154 1.05 0.41 -11.42
CA ILE A 154 2.26 1.26 -11.55
C ILE A 154 1.94 2.76 -11.39
N PHE A 155 1.00 3.28 -12.18
CA PHE A 155 0.61 4.69 -12.07
C PHE A 155 0.05 5.05 -10.68
N LEU A 156 -0.77 4.18 -10.09
CA LEU A 156 -1.32 4.41 -8.76
C LEU A 156 -0.21 4.44 -7.70
N ARG A 157 0.76 3.50 -7.79
CA ARG A 157 1.94 3.43 -6.92
C ARG A 157 2.80 4.69 -7.06
N GLN A 158 3.00 5.18 -8.29
CA GLN A 158 3.73 6.42 -8.59
C GLN A 158 3.11 7.68 -7.98
N ILE A 159 1.77 7.77 -7.93
CA ILE A 159 1.11 8.96 -7.37
C ILE A 159 1.00 8.95 -5.85
N VAL A 160 1.27 7.82 -5.17
CA VAL A 160 1.14 7.71 -3.70
C VAL A 160 1.87 8.81 -2.94
N PRO A 161 3.15 9.15 -3.22
CA PRO A 161 3.84 10.26 -2.55
C PRO A 161 3.08 11.59 -2.62
N PHE A 162 2.49 11.89 -3.78
CA PHE A 162 1.73 13.12 -4.02
C PHE A 162 0.37 13.09 -3.33
N VAL A 163 -0.28 11.93 -3.27
CA VAL A 163 -1.53 11.74 -2.49
C VAL A 163 -1.27 11.96 -1.00
N TYR A 164 -0.16 11.44 -0.48
CA TYR A 164 0.24 11.66 0.91
C TYR A 164 0.55 13.12 1.20
N LEU A 165 1.27 13.80 0.30
CA LEU A 165 1.52 15.24 0.40
C LEU A 165 0.21 16.04 0.39
N LEU A 166 -0.70 15.72 -0.53
CA LEU A 166 -2.02 16.35 -0.60
C LEU A 166 -2.79 16.14 0.70
N PHE A 167 -2.83 14.92 1.23
CA PHE A 167 -3.53 14.61 2.48
C PHE A 167 -2.90 15.31 3.67
N PHE A 168 -1.58 15.41 3.73
CA PHE A 168 -0.89 16.20 4.75
C PHE A 168 -1.31 17.67 4.69
N ILE A 169 -1.31 18.29 3.51
CA ILE A 169 -1.76 19.68 3.31
C ILE A 169 -3.24 19.84 3.72
N MET A 170 -4.10 18.90 3.33
CA MET A 170 -5.52 18.91 3.73
C MET A 170 -5.67 18.89 5.25
N LEU A 171 -4.91 18.04 5.95
CA LEU A 171 -4.92 17.97 7.41
C LEU A 171 -4.35 19.22 8.08
N VAL A 172 -3.33 19.86 7.50
CA VAL A 172 -2.84 21.16 7.97
C VAL A 172 -3.95 22.22 7.85
N ILE A 173 -4.60 22.32 6.69
CA ILE A 173 -5.71 23.26 6.46
C ILE A 173 -6.88 22.96 7.40
N TYR A 174 -7.16 21.68 7.68
CA TYR A 174 -8.23 21.24 8.57
C TYR A 174 -8.14 21.90 9.94
N PHE A 175 -6.95 22.11 10.51
CA PHE A 175 -6.80 22.74 11.83
C PHE A 175 -7.29 24.19 11.88
N PHE A 176 -7.15 24.94 10.79
CA PHE A 176 -7.40 26.38 10.77
C PHE A 176 -8.70 26.76 10.05
N TYR A 177 -9.09 25.99 9.03
CA TYR A 177 -10.25 26.29 8.20
C TYR A 177 -11.57 25.92 8.89
N LYS A 178 -12.53 26.83 8.85
CA LYS A 178 -13.87 26.69 9.45
C LYS A 178 -15.01 26.98 8.48
N GLY A 179 -14.70 27.23 7.21
CA GLY A 179 -15.69 27.56 6.18
C GLY A 179 -16.48 26.34 5.69
N PRO A 180 -17.32 26.51 4.64
CA PRO A 180 -18.09 25.41 4.08
C PRO A 180 -17.16 24.28 3.62
N GLY A 181 -17.60 23.03 3.85
CA GLY A 181 -16.85 21.84 3.44
C GLY A 181 -15.63 21.48 4.29
N TRP A 182 -15.35 22.16 5.41
CA TRP A 182 -14.17 21.88 6.26
C TRP A 182 -14.02 20.39 6.66
N TRP A 183 -15.14 19.67 6.77
CA TRP A 183 -15.15 18.26 7.16
C TRP A 183 -14.55 17.34 6.08
N LEU A 184 -14.57 17.74 4.81
CA LEU A 184 -13.96 17.00 3.70
C LEU A 184 -12.45 16.88 3.88
N LEU A 185 -11.82 17.91 4.45
CA LEU A 185 -10.38 17.94 4.71
C LEU A 185 -9.92 16.85 5.69
N GLY A 186 -10.82 16.40 6.58
CA GLY A 186 -10.56 15.26 7.47
C GLY A 186 -11.10 13.94 6.91
N ILE A 187 -12.28 13.94 6.30
CA ILE A 187 -12.95 12.71 5.81
C ILE A 187 -12.21 12.09 4.63
N ILE A 188 -11.76 12.87 3.65
CA ILE A 188 -11.09 12.31 2.47
C ILE A 188 -9.81 11.55 2.86
N PRO A 189 -8.87 12.13 3.65
CA PRO A 189 -7.71 11.37 4.14
C PRO A 189 -8.09 10.19 5.04
N ALA A 190 -9.16 10.31 5.83
CA ALA A 190 -9.61 9.23 6.71
C ALA A 190 -9.91 7.93 5.94
N PHE A 191 -10.43 8.03 4.72
CA PHE A 191 -10.87 6.87 3.94
C PHE A 191 -9.74 6.11 3.23
N LEU A 192 -8.47 6.47 3.45
CA LEU A 192 -7.31 5.79 2.86
C LEU A 192 -7.31 4.24 2.97
N PRO A 193 -7.65 3.58 4.10
CA PRO A 193 -7.74 2.10 4.13
C PRO A 193 -8.78 1.55 3.16
N TRP A 194 -9.88 2.27 2.92
CA TRP A 194 -10.92 1.85 1.99
C TRP A 194 -10.51 2.08 0.53
N TYR A 195 -9.78 3.16 0.25
CA TYR A 195 -9.17 3.38 -1.07
C TYR A 195 -8.20 2.24 -1.38
N TYR A 196 -7.35 1.86 -0.42
CA TYR A 196 -6.46 0.73 -0.55
C TYR A 196 -7.21 -0.56 -0.90
N LEU A 197 -8.21 -0.96 -0.10
CA LEU A 197 -8.99 -2.18 -0.35
C LEU A 197 -9.67 -2.18 -1.72
N LEU A 198 -10.22 -1.03 -2.15
CA LEU A 198 -10.86 -0.89 -3.44
C LEU A 198 -9.87 -1.13 -4.59
N PHE A 199 -8.73 -0.45 -4.58
CA PHE A 199 -7.73 -0.58 -5.65
C PHE A 199 -7.02 -1.93 -5.62
N TYR A 200 -6.68 -2.44 -4.43
CA TYR A 200 -6.12 -3.77 -4.23
C TYR A 200 -7.05 -4.84 -4.82
N SER A 201 -8.33 -4.83 -4.45
CA SER A 201 -9.32 -5.78 -4.98
C SER A 201 -9.50 -5.65 -6.49
N LYS A 202 -9.53 -4.41 -7.02
CA LYS A 202 -9.62 -4.15 -8.45
C LYS A 202 -8.43 -4.74 -9.22
N TRP A 203 -7.22 -4.58 -8.71
CA TRP A 203 -6.02 -5.11 -9.37
C TRP A 203 -5.92 -6.62 -9.27
N LEU A 204 -6.27 -7.22 -8.12
CA LEU A 204 -6.41 -8.67 -8.02
C LEU A 204 -7.41 -9.22 -9.03
N TYR A 205 -8.58 -8.59 -9.15
CA TYR A 205 -9.57 -8.97 -10.16
C TYR A 205 -8.97 -8.91 -11.57
N TRP A 206 -8.27 -7.82 -11.90
CA TRP A 206 -7.62 -7.66 -13.20
C TRP A 206 -6.62 -8.78 -13.47
N PHE A 207 -5.73 -9.10 -12.53
CA PHE A 207 -4.77 -10.20 -12.68
C PHE A 207 -5.46 -11.55 -12.91
N GLY A 208 -6.51 -11.87 -12.14
CA GLY A 208 -7.23 -13.12 -12.27
C GLY A 208 -8.12 -13.24 -13.53
N HIS A 209 -8.35 -12.14 -14.25
CA HIS A 209 -9.19 -12.11 -15.46
C HIS A 209 -8.42 -11.79 -16.75
N ASN A 210 -7.14 -11.41 -16.66
CA ASN A 210 -6.25 -11.16 -17.80
C ASN A 210 -5.19 -12.27 -17.88
N LEU A 211 -5.63 -13.53 -17.80
CA LEU A 211 -4.76 -14.69 -17.88
C LEU A 211 -4.34 -14.97 -19.32
N HIS A 212 -3.06 -15.31 -19.49
CA HIS A 212 -2.43 -15.53 -20.77
C HIS A 212 -2.34 -17.01 -21.16
N PRO A 213 -2.33 -17.31 -22.46
CA PRO A 213 -2.24 -18.68 -22.95
C PRO A 213 -0.86 -19.33 -22.75
N TYR A 214 0.18 -18.58 -22.38
CA TYR A 214 1.51 -19.15 -22.10
C TYR A 214 1.57 -19.93 -20.79
N GLY A 215 0.62 -19.75 -19.87
CA GLY A 215 0.57 -20.47 -18.61
C GLY A 215 0.50 -21.98 -18.83
N ALA A 216 1.36 -22.72 -18.11
CA ALA A 216 1.38 -24.18 -18.14
C ALA A 216 0.07 -24.78 -17.61
N PHE A 217 -0.55 -24.15 -16.60
CA PHE A 217 -1.84 -24.54 -16.07
C PHE A 217 -2.95 -23.68 -16.69
N LYS A 218 -3.93 -24.33 -17.33
CA LYS A 218 -5.13 -23.66 -17.85
C LYS A 218 -6.12 -23.41 -16.72
N ILE A 219 -6.03 -22.26 -16.09
CA ILE A 219 -6.95 -21.80 -15.05
C ILE A 219 -8.03 -20.94 -15.70
N LYS A 220 -9.29 -21.15 -15.31
CA LYS A 220 -10.38 -20.26 -15.72
C LYS A 220 -10.23 -18.91 -15.01
N PRO A 221 -10.68 -17.80 -15.60
CA PRO A 221 -10.72 -16.52 -14.91
C PRO A 221 -11.32 -16.66 -13.51
N PHE A 222 -10.65 -16.07 -12.52
CA PHE A 222 -11.01 -16.20 -11.12
C PHE A 222 -10.74 -14.90 -10.37
N MET A 223 -11.29 -14.80 -9.16
CA MET A 223 -10.97 -13.71 -8.25
C MET A 223 -9.91 -14.22 -7.27
N PRO A 224 -8.67 -13.69 -7.30
CA PRO A 224 -7.69 -13.98 -6.26
C PRO A 224 -8.24 -13.58 -4.88
N THR A 225 -7.86 -14.32 -3.85
CA THR A 225 -8.38 -14.13 -2.49
C THR A 225 -8.02 -12.76 -1.95
N VAL A 226 -9.03 -11.90 -1.78
CA VAL A 226 -8.85 -10.55 -1.21
C VAL A 226 -8.55 -10.62 0.28
N PHE A 227 -9.27 -11.47 1.02
CA PHE A 227 -9.13 -11.63 2.46
C PHE A 227 -9.46 -13.08 2.86
N GLY A 228 -8.68 -13.63 3.78
CA GLY A 228 -8.82 -14.98 4.29
C GLY A 228 -8.04 -16.01 3.46
N ASP A 229 -8.44 -17.25 3.62
CA ASP A 229 -7.87 -18.38 2.90
C ASP A 229 -8.69 -18.69 1.65
N GLY A 230 -8.01 -18.98 0.55
CA GLY A 230 -8.64 -19.45 -0.67
C GLY A 230 -7.78 -20.46 -1.40
N LYS A 231 -8.30 -20.94 -2.53
CA LYS A 231 -7.65 -21.98 -3.31
C LYS A 231 -7.80 -21.69 -4.79
N VAL A 232 -6.69 -21.79 -5.52
CA VAL A 232 -6.63 -21.61 -6.97
C VAL A 232 -5.87 -22.80 -7.54
N ALA A 233 -6.58 -23.68 -8.25
CA ALA A 233 -6.03 -24.96 -8.70
C ALA A 233 -5.41 -25.77 -7.53
N GLN A 234 -4.10 -26.04 -7.58
CA GLN A 234 -3.36 -26.76 -6.54
C GLN A 234 -2.72 -25.84 -5.50
N PHE A 235 -2.91 -24.52 -5.64
CA PHE A 235 -2.31 -23.52 -4.79
C PHE A 235 -3.30 -23.06 -3.71
N THR A 236 -2.84 -23.01 -2.45
CA THR A 236 -3.59 -22.37 -1.36
C THR A 236 -3.08 -20.94 -1.22
N THR A 237 -3.98 -19.98 -1.04
CA THR A 237 -3.62 -18.57 -0.87
C THR A 237 -4.08 -18.11 0.50
N HIS A 238 -3.19 -17.48 1.26
CA HIS A 238 -3.48 -16.82 2.53
C HIS A 238 -3.35 -15.31 2.33
N SER A 239 -4.41 -14.55 2.57
CA SER A 239 -4.46 -13.11 2.28
C SER A 239 -4.96 -12.33 3.48
N TYR A 240 -4.07 -11.60 4.15
CA TYR A 240 -4.36 -10.97 5.43
C TYR A 240 -3.76 -9.57 5.57
N PRO A 241 -4.42 -8.66 6.30
CA PRO A 241 -3.86 -7.35 6.62
C PRO A 241 -2.59 -7.50 7.46
N THR A 242 -1.63 -6.61 7.22
CA THR A 242 -0.44 -6.45 8.06
C THR A 242 -0.51 -5.15 8.85
N ILE A 243 0.54 -4.86 9.61
CA ILE A 243 0.63 -3.72 10.51
C ILE A 243 0.30 -2.37 9.85
N GLY A 244 0.69 -2.15 8.59
CA GLY A 244 0.38 -0.94 7.84
C GLY A 244 -1.12 -0.71 7.67
N PHE A 245 -1.90 -1.78 7.42
CA PHE A 245 -3.35 -1.64 7.30
C PHE A 245 -4.02 -1.29 8.63
N TYR A 246 -3.54 -1.87 9.75
CA TYR A 246 -4.05 -1.51 11.07
C TYR A 246 -3.73 -0.05 11.43
N PHE A 247 -2.58 0.47 11.01
CA PHE A 247 -2.27 1.90 11.15
C PHE A 247 -3.24 2.75 10.32
N LEU A 248 -3.50 2.38 9.06
CA LEU A 248 -4.50 3.06 8.21
C LEU A 248 -5.91 3.03 8.82
N LEU A 249 -6.32 1.92 9.44
CA LEU A 249 -7.56 1.85 10.21
C LEU A 249 -7.55 2.78 11.43
N GLY A 250 -6.42 2.88 12.14
CA GLY A 250 -6.23 3.85 13.22
C GLY A 250 -6.41 5.29 12.74
N VAL A 251 -5.82 5.65 11.59
CA VAL A 251 -6.00 6.95 10.93
C VAL A 251 -7.48 7.21 10.63
N PHE A 252 -8.19 6.24 10.05
CA PHE A 252 -9.62 6.33 9.75
C PHE A 252 -10.42 6.64 11.03
N ILE A 253 -10.26 5.84 12.08
CA ILE A 253 -11.01 5.99 13.33
C ILE A 253 -10.74 7.37 13.95
N LEU A 254 -9.46 7.75 14.09
CA LEU A 254 -9.09 9.01 14.74
C LEU A 254 -9.60 10.24 13.97
N LEU A 255 -9.51 10.26 12.64
CA LEU A 255 -10.00 11.37 11.83
C LEU A 255 -11.53 11.45 11.81
N ILE A 256 -12.23 10.31 11.71
CA ILE A 256 -13.70 10.31 11.79
C ILE A 256 -14.16 10.83 13.13
N LEU A 257 -13.58 10.36 14.24
CA LEU A 257 -13.90 10.86 15.57
C LEU A 257 -13.57 12.35 15.71
N SER A 258 -12.42 12.79 15.20
CA SER A 258 -12.03 14.20 15.19
C SER A 258 -13.07 15.07 14.48
N VAL A 259 -13.50 14.67 13.28
CA VAL A 259 -14.51 15.38 12.48
C VAL A 259 -15.87 15.41 13.19
N LEU A 260 -16.35 14.28 13.70
CA LEU A 260 -17.65 14.20 14.37
C LEU A 260 -17.69 15.06 15.65
N ILE A 261 -16.63 15.01 16.46
CA ILE A 261 -16.50 15.81 17.69
C ILE A 261 -16.50 17.31 17.35
N ARG A 262 -15.69 17.72 16.37
CA ARG A 262 -15.64 19.13 15.93
C ARG A 262 -16.95 19.60 15.36
N ARG A 263 -17.63 18.78 14.55
CA ARG A 263 -18.95 19.10 14.00
C ARG A 263 -19.96 19.35 15.10
N LYS A 264 -20.03 18.48 16.12
CA LYS A 264 -20.92 18.65 17.27
C LYS A 264 -20.58 19.92 18.05
N ALA A 265 -19.29 20.17 18.33
CA ALA A 265 -18.85 21.35 19.07
C ALA A 265 -19.18 22.67 18.35
N LEU A 266 -19.00 22.73 17.02
CA LEU A 266 -19.33 23.91 16.22
C LEU A 266 -20.85 24.15 16.15
N LYS A 267 -21.65 23.09 16.04
CA LYS A 267 -23.12 23.19 16.07
C LYS A 267 -23.63 23.75 17.40
N ASP A 268 -23.14 23.22 18.52
CA ASP A 268 -23.51 23.69 19.85
C ASP A 268 -23.06 25.13 20.10
N ALA A 269 -21.92 25.55 19.53
CA ALA A 269 -21.45 26.93 19.62
C ALA A 269 -22.40 27.89 18.90
N ALA A 270 -22.87 27.51 17.71
CA ALA A 270 -23.80 28.32 16.92
C ALA A 270 -25.18 28.45 17.58
N SER A 271 -25.66 27.42 18.29
CA SER A 271 -26.94 27.46 19.00
C SER A 271 -26.92 28.23 20.33
N THR A 272 -25.73 28.61 20.81
CA THR A 272 -25.56 29.36 22.07
C THR A 272 -25.34 30.87 21.83
N THR A 273 -25.23 31.27 20.57
CA THR A 273 -25.17 32.67 20.09
C THR A 273 -26.52 33.09 19.57
#